data_AF-A0A8R7UYD1-F1
#
_entry.id   AF-A0A8R7UYD1-F1
#
_cell.length_a   1.000
_cell.length_b   1.000
_cell.length_c   1.000
_cell.angle_alpha   90.00
_cell.angle_beta   90.00
_cell.angle_gamma   90.00
#
_symmetry.space_group_name_H-M   'P 1'
#
loop_
_entity.id
_entity.type
_entity.pdbx_description
1 polymer ?
#
loop_
_entity_poly.entity_id
_entity_poly.type
_entity_poly.pdbx_seq_one_letter_code
_entity_poly.pdbx_strand_id
1 'polypeptide(L)'
;MLFCDVFQERPAISYLQLPICNRNPGYEVRPFHDMHRSVCITKGGQELNFIDVVREDGKHVGPMSPDTGFTINRYALMTSSCGTLTWKKFVVKSSELDSLETSPSQALTFPLVSMDNPNMVHFLLSKKMADGIDNVSVVTVDMKAKEMVSSHPYIKGNEDLLGKDADMVRRKSHLLQPFISSRLPKFFNRSSFKRKVQTRRQD
;
A
#
# COMPACT_ATOMS: atom_id res chain seq x y z
N MET A 1 2.13 7.78 17.53
CA MET A 1 0.87 7.05 17.78
C MET A 1 0.57 7.15 19.26
N LEU A 2 -0.67 7.42 19.63
CA LEU A 2 -1.08 7.46 21.04
C LEU A 2 -1.71 6.12 21.41
N PHE A 3 -1.25 5.51 22.49
CA PHE A 3 -1.94 4.42 23.16
C PHE A 3 -2.69 4.99 24.36
N CYS A 4 -3.91 4.54 24.57
CA CYS A 4 -4.71 4.88 25.74
C CYS A 4 -5.11 3.58 26.42
N ASP A 5 -4.64 3.37 27.64
CA ASP A 5 -5.13 2.29 28.49
C ASP A 5 -6.40 2.77 29.19
N VAL A 6 -7.54 2.41 28.63
CA VAL A 6 -8.87 2.80 29.12
C VAL A 6 -9.37 1.94 30.28
N PHE A 7 -8.62 0.88 30.65
CA PHE A 7 -9.02 -0.03 31.72
C PHE A 7 -8.49 0.40 33.09
N GLN A 8 -7.63 1.42 33.14
CA GLN A 8 -7.19 2.02 34.40
C GLN A 8 -8.22 3.05 34.90
N GLU A 9 -8.33 3.18 36.23
CA GLU A 9 -9.20 4.16 36.90
C GLU A 9 -8.94 5.61 36.42
N ARG A 10 -7.69 5.88 36.01
CA ARG A 10 -7.30 7.06 35.24
C ARG A 10 -6.68 6.60 33.93
N PRO A 11 -7.27 6.93 32.76
CA PRO A 11 -6.74 6.50 31.48
C PRO A 11 -5.28 6.93 31.30
N ALA A 12 -4.39 5.95 31.12
CA ALA A 12 -2.98 6.22 30.90
C ALA A 12 -2.72 6.38 29.40
N ILE A 13 -2.28 7.58 29.02
CA ILE A 13 -1.92 7.88 27.63
C ILE A 13 -0.41 7.77 27.48
N SER A 14 0.05 6.99 26.51
CA SER A 14 1.46 6.91 26.13
C SER A 14 1.66 7.20 24.66
N TYR A 15 2.81 7.79 24.32
CA TYR A 15 3.17 8.11 22.94
C TYR A 15 4.26 7.17 22.45
N LEU A 16 4.02 6.54 21.30
CA LEU A 16 5.01 5.79 20.55
C LEU A 16 5.38 6.54 19.27
N GLN A 17 6.65 6.87 19.15
CA GLN A 17 7.19 7.48 17.94
C GLN A 17 7.28 6.44 16.81
N LEU A 18 6.73 6.80 15.64
CA LEU A 18 6.89 6.01 14.42
C LEU A 18 8.32 6.21 13.87
N PRO A 19 8.96 5.15 13.33
CA PRO A 19 10.34 5.18 12.86
C PRO A 19 10.44 5.85 11.47
N ILE A 20 10.18 7.16 11.44
CA ILE A 20 10.25 7.99 10.24
C ILE A 20 11.62 8.68 10.24
N CYS A 21 12.51 8.28 9.34
CA CYS A 21 13.87 8.81 9.26
C CYS A 21 13.97 10.14 8.48
N ASN A 22 13.04 10.42 7.57
CA ASN A 22 13.10 11.57 6.66
C ASN A 22 11.96 12.57 6.93
N ARG A 23 11.90 13.12 8.15
CA ARG A 23 10.95 14.20 8.47
C ARG A 23 11.49 15.51 7.91
N ASN A 24 11.09 15.89 6.71
CA ASN A 24 11.34 17.25 6.24
C ASN A 24 10.30 18.18 6.90
N PRO A 25 10.70 19.21 7.66
CA PRO A 25 9.78 20.01 8.48
C PRO A 25 8.87 20.97 7.69
N GLY A 26 8.94 20.97 6.35
CA GLY A 26 8.10 21.79 5.49
C GLY A 26 6.62 21.45 5.62
N TYR A 27 5.80 22.44 6.02
CA TYR A 27 4.37 22.28 6.26
C TYR A 27 3.58 21.89 4.99
N GLU A 28 4.10 22.22 3.80
CA GLU A 28 3.45 21.96 2.50
C GLU A 28 3.52 20.49 2.04
N VAL A 29 4.30 19.65 2.72
CA VAL A 29 4.65 18.30 2.25
C VAL A 29 3.81 17.20 2.93
N ARG A 30 3.09 17.53 4.01
CA ARG A 30 2.36 16.54 4.82
C ARG A 30 1.36 15.65 4.05
N PRO A 31 0.51 16.17 3.15
CA PRO A 31 -0.47 15.34 2.44
C PRO A 31 0.18 14.24 1.59
N PHE A 32 1.38 14.49 1.07
CA PHE A 32 2.10 13.55 0.20
C PHE A 32 2.81 12.44 0.96
N HIS A 33 3.17 12.69 2.23
CA HIS A 33 3.73 11.65 3.08
C HIS A 33 2.72 10.56 3.45
N ASP A 34 1.44 10.92 3.58
CA ASP A 34 0.37 9.97 3.92
C ASP A 34 0.12 8.97 2.77
N MET A 35 0.47 9.34 1.53
CA MET A 35 0.39 8.44 0.39
C MET A 35 1.44 7.32 0.44
N HIS A 36 2.57 7.52 1.10
CA HIS A 36 3.66 6.53 1.13
C HIS A 36 3.75 5.76 2.44
N ARG A 37 2.84 6.03 3.38
CA ARG A 37 2.90 5.50 4.73
C ARG A 37 1.59 4.87 5.15
N SER A 38 1.68 3.82 5.95
CA SER A 38 0.51 3.29 6.64
C SER A 38 0.87 2.66 7.97
N VAL A 39 -0.14 2.64 8.85
CA VAL A 39 -0.10 1.94 10.12
C VAL A 39 -1.24 0.93 10.11
N CYS A 40 -0.95 -0.30 10.52
CA CYS A 40 -1.95 -1.35 10.60
C CYS A 40 -1.65 -2.31 11.73
N ILE A 41 -2.70 -2.93 12.26
CA ILE A 41 -2.60 -3.98 13.27
C ILE A 41 -2.91 -5.30 12.59
N THR A 42 -2.05 -6.29 12.79
CA THR A 42 -2.18 -7.64 12.22
C THR A 42 -2.15 -8.70 13.32
N LYS A 43 -2.26 -9.98 12.95
CA LYS A 43 -2.29 -11.12 13.90
C LYS A 43 -3.32 -10.94 15.03
N GLY A 44 -4.54 -10.56 14.66
CA GLY A 44 -5.65 -10.43 15.61
C GLY A 44 -5.46 -9.38 16.71
N GLY A 45 -4.58 -8.39 16.52
CA GLY A 45 -4.33 -7.35 17.53
C GLY A 45 -2.90 -7.31 18.06
N GLN A 46 -2.10 -8.34 17.80
CA GLN A 46 -0.84 -8.57 18.49
C GLN A 46 0.36 -7.84 17.87
N GLU A 47 0.29 -7.47 16.59
CA GLU A 47 1.44 -6.92 15.88
C GLU A 47 1.07 -5.62 15.15
N LEU A 48 1.61 -4.51 15.65
CA LEU A 48 1.54 -3.21 14.99
C LEU A 48 2.62 -3.14 13.90
N ASN A 49 2.19 -2.81 12.69
CA ASN A 49 3.07 -2.63 11.54
C ASN A 49 3.00 -1.18 11.08
N PHE A 50 4.16 -0.65 10.72
CA PHE A 50 4.31 0.63 10.04
C PHE A 50 5.04 0.40 8.73
N ILE A 51 4.46 0.86 7.63
CA ILE A 51 5.06 0.79 6.29
C ILE A 51 5.43 2.20 5.85
N ASP A 52 6.59 2.36 5.24
CA ASP A 52 7.11 3.62 4.69
C ASP A 52 7.81 3.35 3.36
N VAL A 53 7.26 3.90 2.28
CA VAL A 53 7.86 3.85 0.94
C VAL A 53 8.68 5.12 0.73
N VAL A 54 9.99 4.97 0.58
CA VAL A 54 10.92 6.08 0.41
C VAL A 54 11.42 6.12 -1.02
N ARG A 55 11.20 7.23 -1.71
CA ARG A 55 11.73 7.48 -3.05
C ARG A 55 13.20 7.88 -2.96
N GLU A 56 14.03 7.37 -3.86
CA GLU A 56 15.46 7.71 -3.92
C GLU A 56 15.72 9.06 -4.61
N ASP A 57 14.78 9.53 -5.43
CA ASP A 57 14.91 10.76 -6.21
C ASP A 57 14.59 12.06 -5.44
N GLY A 58 14.28 11.95 -4.14
CA GLY A 58 13.95 13.09 -3.28
C GLY A 58 12.63 13.79 -3.60
N LYS A 59 11.90 13.35 -4.64
CA LYS A 59 10.57 13.87 -4.98
C LYS A 59 9.52 13.24 -4.06
N HIS A 60 8.40 13.94 -3.88
CA HIS A 60 7.27 13.45 -3.08
C HIS A 60 6.20 12.77 -3.93
N VAL A 61 6.01 13.22 -5.18
CA VAL A 61 4.97 12.76 -6.08
C VAL A 61 5.43 12.81 -7.53
N GLY A 62 4.66 12.14 -8.39
CA GLY A 62 4.88 12.14 -9.83
C GLY A 62 5.87 11.07 -10.29
N PRO A 63 6.27 11.13 -11.57
CA PRO A 63 7.15 10.14 -12.17
C PRO A 63 8.48 10.03 -11.42
N MET A 64 9.03 8.82 -11.36
CA MET A 64 10.40 8.60 -10.88
C MET A 64 11.39 9.24 -11.84
N SER A 65 12.51 9.72 -11.30
CA SER A 65 13.63 10.17 -12.12
C SER A 65 14.32 8.97 -12.79
N PRO A 66 14.94 9.13 -13.97
CA PRO A 66 15.68 8.04 -14.61
C PRO A 66 16.71 7.43 -13.66
N ASP A 67 16.90 6.11 -13.75
CA ASP A 67 17.88 5.35 -12.95
C ASP A 67 17.70 5.45 -11.41
N THR A 68 16.52 5.88 -10.94
CA THR A 68 16.19 5.94 -9.51
C THR A 68 15.12 4.93 -9.13
N GLY A 69 15.22 4.39 -7.91
CA GLY A 69 14.28 3.45 -7.36
C GLY A 69 13.52 3.97 -6.15
N PHE A 70 12.83 3.06 -5.48
CA PHE A 70 12.24 3.31 -4.18
C PHE A 70 12.53 2.15 -3.23
N THR A 71 12.47 2.43 -1.94
CA THR A 71 12.66 1.44 -0.88
C THR A 71 11.39 1.33 -0.05
N ILE A 72 10.86 0.12 0.08
CA ILE A 72 9.77 -0.23 0.98
C ILE A 72 10.37 -0.64 2.32
N ASN A 73 10.09 0.14 3.36
CA ASN A 73 10.45 -0.20 4.74
C ASN A 73 9.21 -0.70 5.47
N ARG A 74 9.32 -1.88 6.10
CA ARG A 74 8.33 -2.38 7.05
C ARG A 74 8.94 -2.42 8.45
N TYR A 75 8.21 -1.89 9.41
CA TYR A 75 8.56 -1.92 10.82
C TYR A 75 7.48 -2.66 11.58
N ALA A 76 7.84 -3.79 12.20
CA ALA A 76 6.97 -4.52 13.10
C ALA A 76 7.33 -4.15 14.54
N LEU A 77 6.36 -3.67 15.32
CA LEU A 77 6.54 -3.39 16.74
C LEU A 77 6.58 -4.71 17.50
N MET A 78 7.63 -4.92 18.28
CA MET A 78 7.79 -6.09 19.13
C MET A 78 8.06 -5.66 20.56
N THR A 79 7.58 -6.45 21.50
CA THR A 79 7.97 -6.34 22.91
C THR A 79 9.21 -7.20 23.12
N SER A 80 10.30 -6.58 23.54
CA SER A 80 11.52 -7.29 23.93
C SER A 80 11.32 -8.09 25.23
N SER A 81 12.25 -8.99 25.55
CA SER A 81 12.20 -9.80 26.78
C SER A 81 12.21 -8.97 28.07
N CYS A 82 12.74 -7.74 28.04
CA CYS A 82 12.71 -6.80 29.16
C CYS A 82 11.48 -5.88 29.16
N GLY A 83 10.47 -6.15 28.33
CA GLY A 83 9.24 -5.35 28.26
C GLY A 83 9.35 -4.05 27.46
N THR A 84 10.51 -3.74 26.88
CA THR A 84 10.70 -2.53 26.08
C THR A 84 10.18 -2.73 24.66
N LEU A 85 9.45 -1.74 24.13
CA LEU A 85 8.94 -1.75 22.77
C LEU A 85 10.05 -1.39 21.78
N THR A 86 10.27 -2.25 20.77
CA THR A 86 11.30 -2.06 19.75
C THR A 86 10.74 -2.32 18.36
N TRP A 87 11.26 -1.60 17.36
CA TRP A 87 10.87 -1.78 15.97
C TRP A 87 11.82 -2.75 15.27
N LYS A 88 11.28 -3.85 14.73
CA LYS A 88 12.00 -4.73 13.82
C LYS A 88 11.82 -4.25 12.38
N LYS A 89 12.93 -3.89 11.72
CA LYS A 89 12.93 -3.37 10.35
C LYS A 89 13.13 -4.47 9.31
N PHE A 90 12.34 -4.40 8.24
CA PHE A 90 12.47 -5.19 7.02
C PHE A 90 12.51 -4.24 5.82
N VAL A 91 13.32 -4.57 4.81
CA VAL A 91 13.63 -3.68 3.69
C VAL A 91 13.52 -4.44 2.38
N VAL A 92 12.81 -3.84 1.42
CA VAL A 92 12.73 -4.30 0.03
C VAL A 92 12.97 -3.11 -0.89
N LYS A 93 13.96 -3.22 -1.77
CA LYS A 93 14.24 -2.21 -2.81
C LYS A 93 13.47 -2.54 -4.07
N SER A 94 13.15 -1.52 -4.87
CA SER A 94 12.49 -1.72 -6.16
C SER A 94 13.31 -2.59 -7.12
N SER A 95 14.64 -2.56 -7.03
CA SER A 95 15.52 -3.43 -7.82
C SER A 95 15.45 -4.92 -7.45
N GLU A 96 14.88 -5.25 -6.28
CA GLU A 96 14.66 -6.63 -5.85
C GLU A 96 13.30 -7.17 -6.34
N LEU A 97 12.44 -6.32 -6.91
CA LEU A 97 11.11 -6.70 -7.39
C LEU A 97 11.19 -7.13 -8.86
N ASP A 98 11.54 -8.39 -9.11
CA ASP A 98 11.81 -8.97 -10.45
C ASP A 98 10.71 -8.74 -11.50
N SER A 99 9.46 -8.52 -11.09
CA SER A 99 8.31 -8.34 -11.98
C SER A 99 7.86 -6.88 -12.15
N LEU A 100 8.53 -5.94 -11.51
CA LEU A 100 8.39 -4.51 -11.79
C LEU A 100 9.38 -4.20 -12.92
N GLU A 101 8.91 -3.69 -14.07
CA GLU A 101 9.79 -3.39 -15.23
C GLU A 101 11.06 -2.64 -14.78
N THR A 102 12.17 -2.84 -15.51
CA THR A 102 13.57 -2.53 -15.17
C THR A 102 13.89 -1.09 -14.73
N SER A 103 12.91 -0.19 -14.69
CA SER A 103 12.90 1.00 -13.84
C SER A 103 11.46 1.40 -13.56
N PRO A 104 11.03 1.50 -12.29
CA PRO A 104 9.66 1.85 -11.99
C PRO A 104 9.39 3.29 -12.43
N SER A 105 8.51 3.47 -13.42
CA SER A 105 8.08 4.81 -13.86
C SER A 105 7.39 5.62 -12.75
N GLN A 106 6.84 4.92 -11.74
CA GLN A 106 6.24 5.51 -10.54
C GLN A 106 6.55 4.69 -9.28
N ALA A 107 6.61 5.37 -8.14
CA ALA A 107 6.72 4.73 -6.84
C ALA A 107 5.40 4.10 -6.39
N LEU A 108 5.48 3.09 -5.53
CA LEU A 108 4.32 2.49 -4.89
C LEU A 108 3.69 3.42 -3.86
N THR A 109 2.36 3.42 -3.83
CA THR A 109 1.54 4.32 -3.00
C THR A 109 0.47 3.55 -2.24
N PHE A 110 -0.10 4.17 -1.21
CA PHE A 110 -1.15 3.65 -0.34
C PHE A 110 -0.87 2.24 0.18
N PRO A 111 0.27 2.02 0.88
CA PRO A 111 0.61 0.72 1.42
C PRO A 111 -0.49 0.19 2.34
N LEU A 112 -0.84 -1.08 2.18
CA LEU A 112 -1.86 -1.75 2.99
C LEU A 112 -1.41 -3.17 3.29
N VAL A 113 -1.03 -3.42 4.54
CA VAL A 113 -0.64 -4.78 4.95
C VAL A 113 -1.87 -5.67 5.05
N SER A 114 -1.76 -6.89 4.53
CA SER A 114 -2.80 -7.90 4.65
C SER A 114 -2.98 -8.28 6.12
N MET A 115 -4.24 -8.30 6.58
CA MET A 115 -4.58 -8.78 7.92
C MET A 115 -4.37 -10.29 8.08
N ASP A 116 -4.45 -11.05 6.98
CA ASP A 116 -4.34 -12.51 6.98
C ASP A 116 -2.87 -12.96 6.91
N ASN A 117 -2.04 -12.24 6.17
CA ASN A 117 -0.61 -12.50 6.06
C ASN A 117 0.20 -11.20 6.19
N PRO A 118 0.84 -10.94 7.36
CA PRO A 118 1.59 -9.70 7.58
C PRO A 118 2.79 -9.48 6.66
N ASN A 119 3.25 -10.51 5.95
CA ASN A 119 4.32 -10.36 4.96
C ASN A 119 3.81 -9.85 3.61
N MET A 120 2.51 -9.96 3.34
CA MET A 120 1.90 -9.47 2.11
C MET A 120 1.47 -8.02 2.30
N VAL A 121 2.00 -7.14 1.46
CA VAL A 121 1.64 -5.72 1.45
C VAL A 121 1.11 -5.35 0.08
N HIS A 122 -0.07 -4.73 0.07
CA HIS A 122 -0.73 -4.25 -1.13
C HIS A 122 -0.41 -2.78 -1.34
N PHE A 123 -0.24 -2.38 -2.59
CA PHE A 123 0.04 -1.01 -2.98
C PHE A 123 -0.76 -0.64 -4.21
N LEU A 124 -0.93 0.65 -4.44
CA LEU A 124 -1.35 1.20 -5.71
C LEU A 124 -0.12 1.58 -6.54
N LEU A 125 -0.11 1.10 -7.77
CA LEU A 125 0.82 1.48 -8.82
C LEU A 125 0.01 2.25 -9.88
N SER A 126 0.30 3.55 -10.03
CA SER A 126 -0.27 4.36 -11.09
C SER A 126 0.69 4.41 -12.29
N LYS A 127 0.16 4.22 -13.48
CA LYS A 127 0.87 4.39 -14.75
C LYS A 127 0.23 5.56 -15.48
N LYS A 128 1.03 6.61 -15.64
CA LYS A 128 0.60 7.84 -16.30
C LYS A 128 0.30 7.59 -17.76
N MET A 129 -0.87 8.04 -18.21
CA MET A 129 -1.25 8.01 -19.63
C MET A 129 -0.97 9.39 -20.25
N ALA A 130 -0.65 9.44 -21.55
CA ALA A 130 -0.35 10.69 -22.24
C ALA A 130 -1.55 11.65 -22.26
N ASP A 131 -2.75 11.09 -22.27
CA ASP A 131 -4.02 11.74 -22.44
C ASP A 131 -5.12 11.01 -21.65
N GLY A 132 -5.59 11.65 -20.57
CA GLY A 132 -6.75 11.20 -19.80
C GLY A 132 -6.42 10.63 -18.42
N ILE A 133 -7.13 9.56 -18.06
CA ILE A 133 -7.11 8.99 -16.70
C ILE A 133 -5.96 7.99 -16.58
N ASP A 134 -5.17 8.10 -15.51
CA ASP A 134 -4.10 7.17 -15.20
C ASP A 134 -4.63 5.74 -15.04
N ASN A 135 -3.84 4.77 -15.51
CA ASN A 135 -4.08 3.36 -15.22
C ASN A 135 -3.59 3.05 -13.82
N VAL A 136 -4.46 2.53 -12.96
CA VAL A 136 -4.10 2.19 -11.58
C VAL A 136 -4.26 0.70 -11.38
N SER A 137 -3.22 0.05 -10.85
CA SER A 137 -3.25 -1.36 -10.48
C SER A 137 -2.99 -1.53 -8.98
N VAL A 138 -3.67 -2.50 -8.37
CA VAL A 138 -3.30 -3.02 -7.05
C VAL A 138 -2.21 -4.05 -7.24
N VAL A 139 -1.03 -3.79 -6.71
CA VAL A 139 0.08 -4.74 -6.69
C VAL A 139 0.26 -5.32 -5.30
N THR A 140 0.63 -6.59 -5.21
CA THR A 140 0.91 -7.28 -3.95
C THR A 140 2.37 -7.68 -3.92
N VAL A 141 3.07 -7.27 -2.87
CA VAL A 141 4.47 -7.62 -2.62
C VAL A 141 4.56 -8.54 -1.42
N ASP A 142 5.23 -9.67 -1.56
CA ASP A 142 5.68 -10.48 -0.44
C ASP A 142 7.00 -9.89 0.09
N MET A 143 6.93 -9.25 1.24
CA MET A 143 8.08 -8.60 1.87
C MET A 143 9.14 -9.58 2.41
N LYS A 144 8.78 -10.86 2.59
CA LYS A 144 9.70 -11.90 3.06
C LYS A 144 10.45 -12.52 1.88
N ALA A 145 9.74 -12.86 0.81
CA ALA A 145 10.33 -13.37 -0.43
C ALA A 145 10.96 -12.25 -1.28
N LYS A 146 10.60 -10.99 -0.99
CA LYS A 146 11.02 -9.77 -1.71
C LYS A 146 10.56 -9.75 -3.17
N GLU A 147 9.39 -10.29 -3.44
CA GLU A 147 8.86 -10.43 -4.81
C GLU A 147 7.49 -9.77 -4.95
N MET A 148 7.16 -9.29 -6.15
CA MET A 148 5.78 -8.93 -6.47
C MET A 148 5.02 -10.19 -6.94
N VAL A 149 4.01 -10.55 -6.17
CA VAL A 149 3.23 -11.80 -6.31
C VAL A 149 2.04 -11.63 -7.24
N SER A 150 1.43 -10.45 -7.29
CA SER A 150 0.29 -10.20 -8.18
C SER A 150 0.14 -8.73 -8.54
N SER A 151 -0.52 -8.50 -9.67
CA SER A 151 -0.94 -7.19 -10.16
C SER A 151 -2.35 -7.29 -10.74
N HIS A 152 -3.27 -6.49 -10.22
CA HIS A 152 -4.68 -6.48 -10.61
C HIS A 152 -5.11 -5.07 -11.03
N PRO A 153 -5.71 -4.88 -12.21
CA PRO A 153 -6.19 -3.57 -12.63
C PRO A 153 -7.31 -3.09 -11.70
N TYR A 154 -7.19 -1.85 -11.22
CA TYR A 154 -8.17 -1.15 -10.40
C TYR A 154 -8.91 -0.06 -11.18
N ILE A 155 -8.18 0.72 -11.96
CA ILE A 155 -8.70 1.73 -12.90
C ILE A 155 -8.01 1.51 -14.24
N LYS A 156 -8.79 1.26 -15.29
CA LYS A 156 -8.33 1.04 -16.67
C LYS A 156 -8.36 2.32 -17.51
N GLY A 157 -7.99 3.44 -16.90
CA GLY A 157 -7.86 4.71 -17.57
C GLY A 157 -9.17 5.14 -18.24
N ASN A 158 -9.08 5.52 -19.52
CA ASN A 158 -10.22 6.03 -20.29
C ASN A 158 -11.29 4.97 -20.59
N GLU A 159 -10.98 3.67 -20.51
CA GLU A 159 -11.98 2.61 -20.74
C GLU A 159 -13.10 2.66 -19.70
N ASP A 160 -12.75 2.94 -18.44
CA ASP A 160 -13.70 3.00 -17.34
C ASP A 160 -14.53 4.30 -17.35
N LEU A 161 -14.18 5.29 -18.19
CA LEU A 161 -14.97 6.51 -18.37
C LEU A 161 -16.24 6.31 -19.20
N LEU A 162 -16.36 5.19 -19.90
CA LEU A 162 -17.54 4.85 -20.70
C LEU A 162 -18.59 4.07 -19.89
N GLY A 163 -18.25 3.68 -18.65
CA GLY A 163 -19.10 2.89 -17.76
C GLY A 163 -20.01 3.71 -16.87
N LYS A 164 -20.89 3.02 -16.13
CA LYS A 164 -21.80 3.64 -15.13
C LYS A 164 -21.06 4.32 -13.98
N ASP A 165 -19.81 3.92 -13.73
CA ASP A 165 -18.98 4.40 -12.63
C ASP A 165 -17.97 5.48 -13.06
N ALA A 166 -18.19 6.11 -14.23
CA ALA A 166 -17.28 7.11 -14.80
C ALA A 166 -17.03 8.30 -13.86
N ASP A 167 -18.02 8.69 -13.05
CA ASP A 167 -17.89 9.75 -12.04
C ASP A 167 -16.96 9.35 -10.90
N MET A 168 -17.03 8.09 -10.43
CA MET A 168 -16.08 7.52 -9.46
C MET A 168 -14.66 7.52 -10.03
N VAL A 169 -14.49 7.08 -11.27
CA VAL A 169 -13.19 7.02 -11.96
C VAL A 169 -12.56 8.41 -12.08
N ARG A 170 -13.34 9.41 -12.50
CA ARG A 170 -12.87 10.81 -12.56
C ARG A 170 -12.44 11.34 -11.21
N ARG A 171 -13.18 11.03 -10.14
CA ARG A 171 -12.81 11.49 -8.79
C ARG A 171 -11.57 10.78 -8.25
N LYS A 172 -11.47 9.46 -8.42
CA LYS A 172 -10.42 8.64 -7.81
C LYS A 172 -9.09 8.66 -8.54
N SER A 173 -9.09 8.86 -9.86
CA SER A 173 -7.86 8.88 -10.65
C SER A 173 -6.94 10.05 -10.32
N HIS A 174 -7.49 11.23 -10.05
CA HIS A 174 -6.70 12.43 -9.74
C HIS A 174 -6.28 12.54 -8.27
N LEU A 175 -7.04 11.90 -7.37
CA LEU A 175 -6.82 11.93 -5.93
C LEU A 175 -7.09 10.54 -5.36
N LEU A 176 -6.14 9.62 -5.58
CA LEU A 176 -6.18 8.34 -4.90
C LEU A 176 -6.23 8.61 -3.39
N GLN A 177 -7.22 8.01 -2.72
CA GLN A 177 -7.40 8.13 -1.29
C GLN A 177 -7.00 6.82 -0.61
N PRO A 178 -6.49 6.86 0.63
CA PRO A 178 -6.05 5.67 1.38
C PRO A 178 -7.18 4.69 1.73
N PHE A 179 -8.42 4.95 1.32
CA PHE A 179 -9.59 4.13 1.66
C PHE A 179 -9.70 2.88 0.76
N ILE A 180 -8.66 2.03 0.81
CA ILE A 180 -8.81 0.62 0.51
C ILE A 180 -9.00 -0.08 1.85
N SER A 181 -10.19 -0.64 2.08
CA SER A 181 -10.43 -1.45 3.27
C SER A 181 -9.37 -2.56 3.35
N SER A 182 -8.77 -2.80 4.52
CA SER A 182 -7.85 -3.91 4.76
C SER A 182 -8.45 -5.30 4.47
N ARG A 183 -9.78 -5.38 4.31
CA ARG A 183 -10.50 -6.58 3.87
C ARG A 183 -10.63 -6.70 2.34
N LEU A 184 -10.51 -5.60 1.60
CA LEU A 184 -10.66 -5.60 0.14
C LEU A 184 -9.66 -6.53 -0.56
N PRO A 185 -8.37 -6.61 -0.12
CA PRO A 185 -7.42 -7.47 -0.81
C PRO A 185 -7.77 -8.96 -0.80
N LYS A 186 -8.60 -9.41 0.14
CA LYS A 186 -9.07 -10.80 0.22
C LYS A 186 -9.88 -11.24 -1.01
N PHE A 187 -10.46 -10.29 -1.73
CA PHE A 187 -11.24 -10.58 -2.93
C PHE A 187 -10.37 -10.74 -4.18
N PHE A 188 -9.13 -10.26 -4.17
CA PHE A 188 -8.19 -10.44 -5.29
C PHE A 188 -7.53 -11.83 -5.28
N ASN A 189 -7.39 -12.45 -4.11
CA ASN A 189 -6.81 -13.79 -3.96
C ASN A 189 -7.78 -14.95 -4.27
N ARG A 190 -9.03 -14.65 -4.66
CA ARG A 190 -9.99 -15.66 -5.11
C ARG A 190 -9.79 -15.96 -6.59
N SER A 191 -8.78 -16.77 -6.90
CA SER A 191 -8.62 -17.35 -8.23
C SER A 191 -9.90 -18.11 -8.65
N SER A 192 -10.43 -17.71 -9.81
CA SER A 192 -11.48 -18.36 -10.63
C SER A 192 -12.95 -18.24 -10.18
N PHE A 193 -13.60 -17.13 -10.53
CA PHE A 193 -15.00 -17.23 -10.98
C PHE A 193 -14.99 -18.01 -12.30
N LYS A 194 -15.09 -19.35 -12.22
CA LYS A 194 -15.49 -20.16 -13.37
C LYS A 194 -16.89 -19.67 -13.77
N ARG A 195 -16.96 -18.84 -14.81
CA ARG A 195 -18.22 -18.64 -15.54
C ARG A 195 -18.62 -20.02 -16.07
N LYS A 196 -19.56 -20.69 -15.41
CA LYS A 196 -20.33 -21.76 -16.04
C LYS A 196 -21.14 -21.10 -17.14
N VAL A 197 -20.63 -21.18 -18.37
CA VAL A 197 -21.44 -20.97 -19.57
C VAL A 197 -22.44 -22.11 -19.58
N GLN A 198 -23.70 -21.80 -19.32
CA GLN A 198 -24.80 -22.75 -19.43
C GLN A 198 -25.24 -22.74 -20.90
N THR A 199 -24.67 -23.66 -21.68
CA THR A 199 -25.12 -23.92 -23.05
C THR A 199 -26.51 -24.56 -22.97
N ARG A 200 -27.56 -23.80 -23.25
CA ARG A 200 -28.87 -24.37 -23.62
C ARG A 200 -28.70 -25.01 -25.00
N ARG A 201 -28.76 -26.34 -25.07
CA ARG A 201 -29.17 -27.03 -26.30
C ARG A 201 -30.70 -27.01 -26.31
N GLN A 202 -31.26 -26.42 -27.36
CA GLN A 202 -32.62 -26.71 -27.79
C GLN A 202 -32.60 -28.10 -28.42
N ASP A 203 -33.49 -28.97 -27.96
CA ASP A 203 -34.27 -29.89 -28.79
C ASP A 203 -35.65 -29.99 -28.12
#